data_AF-A0A353SYL1-F1
#
_entry.id   AF-A0A353SYL1-F1
#
_cell.length_a   1.000
_cell.length_b   1.000
_cell.length_c   1.000
_cell.angle_alpha   90.00
_cell.angle_beta   90.00
_cell.angle_gamma   90.00
#
_symmetry.space_group_name_H-M   'P 1'
#
loop_
_entity.id
_entity.type
_entity.pdbx_description
1 polymer ?
#
loop_
_entity_poly.entity_id
_entity_poly.type
_entity_poly.pdbx_seq_one_letter_code
_entity_poly.pdbx_strand_id
1 'polypeptide(L)' 'MEKKLNLMRFWLFGIFVLVFAGLTAFLYYPAIGNIWLAIKSGWLIWGGTAVMCILLYYVYKGYLNRK' A
#
# COMPACT_ATOMS: atom_id res chain seq x y z
N MET A 1 -7.37 -23.75 1.26
CA MET A 1 -7.65 -22.33 1.57
C MET A 1 -6.47 -21.39 1.26
N GLU A 2 -5.24 -21.89 1.16
CA GLU A 2 -4.02 -21.09 1.00
C GLU A 2 -3.92 -20.32 -0.33
N LYS A 3 -4.45 -20.87 -1.44
CA LYS A 3 -4.42 -20.20 -2.75
C LYS A 3 -5.17 -18.85 -2.77
N LYS A 4 -6.33 -18.75 -2.11
CA LYS A 4 -7.13 -17.50 -2.07
C LYS A 4 -6.45 -16.41 -1.24
N LEU A 5 -5.77 -16.81 -0.16
CA LEU A 5 -5.05 -15.90 0.73
C LEU A 5 -3.78 -15.34 0.08
N ASN A 6 -3.05 -16.17 -0.68
CA ASN A 6 -1.89 -15.70 -1.45
C ASN A 6 -2.29 -14.79 -2.61
N LEU A 7 -3.41 -15.05 -3.29
CA LEU A 7 -3.94 -14.17 -4.32
C LEU A 7 -4.25 -12.77 -3.75
N MET A 8 -4.82 -12.72 -2.55
CA MET A 8 -5.10 -11.46 -1.86
C MET A 8 -3.86 -10.71 -1.39
N ARG A 9 -2.82 -11.40 -0.91
CA ARG A 9 -1.53 -10.76 -0.60
C ARG A 9 -0.95 -10.12 -1.85
N PHE A 10 -0.99 -10.81 -2.99
CA PHE A 10 -0.51 -10.27 -4.26
C PHE A 10 -1.31 -9.03 -4.68
N TRP A 11 -2.64 -9.07 -4.50
CA TRP A 11 -3.51 -7.96 -4.85
C TRP A 11 -3.28 -6.72 -3.97
N LEU A 12 -3.18 -6.90 -2.66
CA LEU A 12 -2.87 -5.83 -1.71
C LEU A 12 -1.47 -5.24 -1.94
N PHE A 13 -0.50 -6.09 -2.28
CA PHE A 13 0.84 -5.63 -2.62
C PHE A 13 0.86 -4.83 -3.93
N GLY A 14 0.10 -5.26 -4.95
CA GLY A 14 -0.05 -4.54 -6.21
C GLY A 14 -0.69 -3.15 -6.02
N ILE A 15 -1.74 -3.05 -5.21
CA ILE A 15 -2.36 -1.76 -4.86
C ILE A 15 -1.38 -0.88 -4.10
N PHE A 16 -0.65 -1.45 -3.13
CA PHE A 16 0.35 -0.71 -2.38
C PHE A 16 1.44 -0.14 -3.30
N VAL A 17 1.94 -0.93 -4.25
CA VAL A 17 2.93 -0.48 -5.23
C VAL A 17 2.37 0.59 -6.16
N LEU A 18 1.12 0.46 -6.61
CA LEU A 18 0.45 1.49 -7.44
C LEU A 18 0.28 2.81 -6.69
N VAL A 19 -0.18 2.74 -5.44
CA VAL A 19 -0.36 3.93 -4.59
C VAL A 19 1.00 4.56 -4.28
N PHE A 20 2.02 3.75 -3.97
CA PHE A 20 3.39 4.20 -3.74
C PHE A 20 3.95 4.92 -4.97
N ALA A 21 3.88 4.29 -6.16
CA ALA A 21 4.37 4.86 -7.40
C ALA A 21 3.61 6.14 -7.78
N GLY A 22 2.28 6.14 -7.66
CA GLY A 22 1.44 7.31 -7.92
C GLY A 22 1.73 8.47 -6.98
N LEU A 23 1.86 8.22 -5.67
CA LEU A 23 2.25 9.25 -4.70
C LEU A 23 3.67 9.78 -4.92
N THR A 24 4.62 8.89 -5.23
CA THR A 24 5.99 9.30 -5.54
C THR A 24 6.01 10.22 -6.75
N ALA A 25 5.31 9.84 -7.83
CA ALA A 25 5.21 10.64 -9.04
C ALA A 25 4.49 11.97 -8.81
N PHE A 26 3.42 11.98 -8.01
CA PHE A 26 2.69 13.20 -7.68
C PHE A 26 3.50 14.17 -6.81
N LEU A 27 4.25 13.64 -5.84
CA LEU A 27 5.12 14.43 -4.95
C LEU A 27 6.45 14.83 -5.61
N TYR A 28 6.85 14.18 -6.68
CA TYR A 28 8.05 14.53 -7.44
C TYR A 28 7.93 15.91 -8.11
N TYR A 29 6.75 16.26 -8.61
CA TYR A 29 6.48 17.54 -9.27
C TYR A 29 6.65 18.77 -8.35
N PRO A 30 6.07 18.81 -7.13
CA PRO A 30 6.29 19.91 -6.19
C PRO A 30 7.66 19.88 -5.48
N ALA A 31 8.39 18.76 -5.51
CA ALA A 31 9.69 18.63 -4.83
C ALA A 31 10.90 19.13 -5.65
N ILE A 32 10.68 19.76 -6.81
CA ILE A 32 11.73 20.39 -7.65
C ILE A 32 12.90 19.40 -7.94
N GLY A 33 12.56 18.14 -8.24
CA GLY A 33 13.55 17.09 -8.57
C GLY A 33 14.25 16.44 -7.37
N ASN A 34 13.93 16.80 -6.13
CA ASN A 34 14.56 16.23 -4.95
C ASN A 34 13.79 15.02 -4.40
N ILE A 35 14.11 13.84 -4.94
CA ILE A 35 13.48 12.54 -4.64
C ILE A 35 13.46 12.27 -3.13
N TRP A 36 14.51 12.64 -2.41
CA TRP A 36 14.61 12.43 -0.97
C TRP A 36 13.56 13.21 -0.17
N LEU A 37 13.24 14.44 -0.60
CA LEU A 37 12.24 15.28 0.05
C LEU A 37 10.82 14.75 -0.19
N ALA A 38 10.55 14.30 -1.42
CA ALA A 38 9.28 13.69 -1.81
C ALA A 38 8.99 12.39 -1.04
N ILE A 39 10.01 11.56 -0.84
CA ILE A 39 9.91 10.33 -0.03
C ILE A 39 9.64 10.69 1.44
N LYS A 40 10.34 11.69 1.98
CA LYS A 40 10.18 12.11 3.37
C LYS A 40 8.81 12.71 3.66
N SER A 41 8.25 13.49 2.73
CA SER A 41 6.88 14.02 2.84
C SER A 41 5.82 12.93 2.62
N GLY A 42 6.10 11.97 1.74
CA GLY A 42 5.23 10.85 1.44
C GLY A 42 5.19 9.77 2.52
N TRP A 43 6.17 9.74 3.43
CA TRP A 43 6.31 8.70 4.45
C TRP A 43 5.06 8.49 5.30
N LEU A 44 4.39 9.59 5.69
CA LEU A 44 3.18 9.55 6.51
C LEU A 44 2.01 8.92 5.74
N ILE A 45 1.90 9.24 4.45
CA ILE A 45 0.88 8.71 3.57
C ILE A 45 1.16 7.23 3.29
N TRP A 46 2.40 6.87 2.93
CA TRP A 46 2.80 5.47 2.72
C TRP A 46 2.63 4.61 3.96
N GLY A 47 2.97 5.14 5.13
CA GLY A 47 2.72 4.50 6.41
C GLY A 47 1.22 4.26 6.62
N GLY A 48 0.39 5.27 6.36
CA GLY A 48 -1.07 5.14 6.39
C GLY A 48 -1.60 4.06 5.43
N THR A 49 -1.13 4.05 4.18
CA THR A 49 -1.57 3.05 3.20
C THR A 49 -1.09 1.64 3.54
N ALA A 50 0.11 1.49 4.09
CA ALA A 50 0.66 0.21 4.53
C ALA A 50 -0.19 -0.38 5.67
N VAL A 51 -0.53 0.45 6.66
CA VAL A 51 -1.41 0.07 7.77
C VAL A 51 -2.80 -0.31 7.25
N MET A 52 -3.35 0.46 6.30
CA MET A 52 -4.65 0.16 5.69
C MET A 52 -4.65 -1.19 4.94
N CYS A 53 -3.58 -1.50 4.20
CA CYS A 53 -3.45 -2.78 3.49
C CYS A 53 -3.35 -3.97 4.46
N ILE A 54 -2.63 -3.80 5.58
CA ILE A 54 -2.53 -4.82 6.64
C ILE A 54 -3.90 -5.03 7.30
N LEU A 55 -4.63 -3.96 7.60
CA LEU A 55 -5.99 -4.06 8.16
C LEU A 55 -6.93 -4.81 7.23
N LEU A 56 -6.94 -4.48 5.94
CA LEU A 56 -7.75 -5.18 4.94
C LEU A 56 -7.40 -6.66 4.84
N TYR A 57 -6.11 -7.00 4.91
CA TYR A 57 -5.66 -8.39 4.94
C TYR A 57 -6.22 -9.17 6.14
N TYR A 58 -6.14 -8.58 7.34
CA TYR A 58 -6.65 -9.21 8.56
C TYR A 58 -8.17 -9.32 8.57
N VAL A 59 -8.89 -8.29 8.11
CA VAL A 59 -10.35 -8.30 7.97
C VAL A 59 -10.78 -9.41 7.01
N TYR A 60 -10.13 -9.52 5.85
CA TYR A 60 -10.47 -10.55 4.88
C TYR A 60 -10.11 -11.96 5.35
N LYS A 61 -8.97 -12.12 6.04
CA LYS A 61 -8.62 -13.39 6.70
C LYS A 61 -9.68 -13.78 7.73
N GLY A 62 -10.15 -12.84 8.54
CA GLY A 62 -11.24 -13.06 9.51
C GLY A 62 -12.56 -13.44 8.85
N TYR A 63 -12.91 -12.78 7.73
CA TYR A 63 -14.11 -13.12 6.95
C TYR A 63 -14.04 -14.53 6.35
N LEU A 64 -12.88 -14.92 5.82
CA LEU A 64 -12.68 -16.23 5.20
C LEU A 64 -12.59 -17.37 6.22
N ASN A 65 -12.21 -17.08 7.47
CA ASN A 65 -12.17 -18.04 8.58
C ASN A 65 -13.55 -18.22 9.25
N ARG A 66 -14.48 -17.27 9.02
CA ARG A 66 -15.87 -17.32 9.50
C ARG A 66 -16.82 -18.05 8.53
N LYS A 67 -16.34 -18.38 7.33
CA LYS A 67 -17.11 -18.99 6.24
C LYS A 67 -16.60 -20.40 5.97
#